data_AF-A0A956IUQ9-F1
#
_entry.id   AF-A0A956IUQ9-F1
#
_cell.length_a   1.000
_cell.length_b   1.000
_cell.length_c   1.000
_cell.angle_alpha   90.00
_cell.angle_beta   90.00
_cell.angle_gamma   90.00
#
_symmetry.space_group_name_H-M   'P 1'
#
loop_
_entity.id
_entity.type
_entity.pdbx_description
1 polymer ?
#
loop_
_entity_poly.entity_id
_entity_poly.type
_entity_poly.pdbx_seq_one_letter_code
_entity_poly.pdbx_strand_id
1 'polypeptide(L)'
;MRASFLWILSAAVGLTACTDGSGGTATESTSGAASATDSTTSGTATDGTATGTGTDTDTGTGTDTDGTALPGCECVIVETDHSLTSPSLPLCGDQVCPIVTGSCEGYCDVDPLVLGSPEALTCALTALRDRTPGLVRWSWSQNGGQFTDSGYILIKEDGQAIHRGWGFADLSFNVDAARLGDLAPAANYDACLGIADDAERFNCLRDSSVSGDMICDEGWSGDNGI
;
A
#
# COMPACT_ATOMS: atom_id res chain seq x y z
N MET A 1 -38.23 14.27 -18.85
CA MET A 1 -37.64 13.72 -20.10
C MET A 1 -36.40 12.95 -19.69
N ARG A 2 -36.43 11.61 -19.76
CA ARG A 2 -35.30 10.74 -19.37
C ARG A 2 -34.56 10.34 -20.65
N ALA A 3 -33.33 10.80 -20.81
CA ALA A 3 -32.46 10.41 -21.91
C ALA A 3 -31.64 9.18 -21.48
N SER A 4 -31.98 8.04 -22.06
CA SER A 4 -31.19 6.81 -21.96
C SER A 4 -30.03 6.88 -22.95
N PHE A 5 -28.80 6.85 -22.45
CA PHE A 5 -27.60 6.73 -23.28
C PHE A 5 -27.23 5.24 -23.40
N LEU A 6 -27.43 4.68 -24.61
CA LEU A 6 -26.84 3.41 -25.02
C LEU A 6 -25.36 3.64 -25.36
N TRP A 7 -24.45 2.95 -24.67
CA TRP A 7 -23.06 2.83 -25.08
C TRP A 7 -22.91 1.60 -25.99
N ILE A 8 -22.46 1.83 -27.23
CA ILE A 8 -22.12 0.79 -28.20
C ILE A 8 -20.64 0.42 -27.97
N LEU A 9 -20.40 -0.82 -27.57
CA LEU A 9 -19.08 -1.42 -27.45
C LEU A 9 -18.63 -1.90 -28.84
N SER A 10 -17.62 -1.26 -29.43
CA SER A 10 -16.96 -1.74 -30.65
C SER A 10 -15.70 -2.52 -30.28
N ALA A 11 -15.77 -3.84 -30.36
CA ALA A 11 -14.60 -4.72 -30.26
C ALA A 11 -13.95 -4.85 -31.64
N ALA A 12 -12.72 -4.37 -31.79
CA ALA A 12 -11.89 -4.65 -32.95
C ALA A 12 -11.07 -5.92 -32.70
N VAL A 13 -11.46 -6.99 -33.39
CA VAL A 13 -10.72 -8.25 -33.46
C VAL A 13 -9.65 -8.13 -34.54
N GLY A 14 -8.38 -8.19 -34.16
CA GLY A 14 -7.25 -8.36 -35.07
C GLY A 14 -6.66 -9.76 -34.94
N LEU A 15 -7.07 -10.70 -35.79
CA LEU A 15 -6.36 -11.96 -36.00
C LEU A 15 -5.25 -11.74 -37.02
N THR A 16 -4.01 -11.99 -36.61
CA THR A 16 -2.87 -12.17 -37.52
C THR A 16 -2.50 -13.65 -37.52
N ALA A 17 -2.67 -14.30 -38.69
CA ALA A 17 -2.26 -15.67 -38.95
C ALA A 17 -0.84 -15.72 -39.53
N CYS A 18 -0.02 -16.70 -39.11
CA CYS A 18 1.10 -17.32 -39.84
C CYS A 18 1.43 -18.65 -39.13
N THR A 19 1.04 -19.81 -39.64
CA THR A 19 1.74 -20.74 -40.58
C THR A 19 2.22 -22.03 -39.90
N ASP A 20 1.77 -23.13 -40.51
CA ASP A 20 2.06 -24.56 -40.34
C ASP A 20 3.48 -24.97 -39.90
N GLY A 21 3.51 -26.00 -39.05
CA GLY A 21 4.69 -26.79 -38.71
C GLY A 21 4.31 -28.16 -38.12
N SER A 22 4.36 -29.17 -38.99
CA SER A 22 4.03 -30.60 -38.81
C SER A 22 4.43 -31.29 -37.49
N GLY A 23 3.49 -32.12 -37.00
CA GLY A 23 3.72 -33.57 -36.88
C GLY A 23 4.26 -34.09 -35.54
N GLY A 24 3.36 -34.62 -34.70
CA GLY A 24 3.72 -35.44 -33.55
C GLY A 24 2.49 -36.13 -32.95
N THR A 25 2.32 -37.41 -33.28
CA THR A 25 1.22 -38.31 -32.92
C THR A 25 1.18 -38.76 -31.46
N ALA A 26 -0.08 -38.95 -30.99
CA ALA A 26 -0.58 -39.90 -29.99
C ALA A 26 -0.29 -39.65 -28.50
N THR A 27 -1.36 -39.54 -27.68
CA THR A 27 -1.91 -40.67 -26.89
C THR A 27 -3.24 -40.28 -26.25
N GLU A 28 -4.14 -41.26 -26.21
CA GLU A 28 -5.54 -41.22 -25.80
C GLU A 28 -5.80 -41.02 -24.29
N SER A 29 -7.05 -40.60 -24.02
CA SER A 29 -7.94 -41.00 -22.91
C SER A 29 -7.53 -40.72 -21.46
N THR A 30 -8.40 -40.04 -20.71
CA THR A 30 -9.43 -40.72 -19.89
C THR A 30 -10.28 -39.70 -19.12
N SER A 31 -11.59 -39.79 -19.31
CA SER A 31 -12.64 -39.21 -18.49
C SER A 31 -12.67 -39.83 -17.09
N GLY A 32 -12.70 -39.00 -16.04
CA GLY A 32 -12.93 -39.45 -14.67
C GLY A 32 -13.90 -38.52 -13.95
N ALA A 33 -15.15 -38.94 -13.88
CA ALA A 33 -16.17 -38.39 -12.99
C ALA A 33 -16.18 -39.15 -11.66
N ALA A 34 -16.31 -38.44 -10.55
CA ALA A 34 -16.84 -38.94 -9.27
C ALA A 34 -17.30 -37.69 -8.47
N SER A 35 -18.60 -37.46 -8.29
CA SER A 35 -19.49 -38.06 -7.28
C SER A 35 -19.29 -37.52 -5.86
N ALA A 36 -20.40 -37.00 -5.34
CA ALA A 36 -20.61 -36.35 -4.07
C ALA A 36 -20.35 -37.25 -2.85
N THR A 37 -20.02 -36.61 -1.73
CA THR A 37 -20.34 -37.10 -0.38
C THR A 37 -20.82 -35.94 0.48
N ASP A 38 -22.08 -36.06 0.87
CA ASP A 38 -22.80 -35.30 1.88
C ASP A 38 -22.33 -35.71 3.29
N SER A 39 -22.26 -34.77 4.24
CA SER A 39 -22.29 -35.08 5.68
C SER A 39 -22.62 -33.84 6.49
N THR A 40 -23.90 -33.77 6.83
CA THR A 40 -24.50 -33.01 7.92
C THR A 40 -23.85 -33.35 9.26
N THR A 41 -23.62 -32.36 10.12
CA THR A 41 -23.62 -32.58 11.58
C THR A 41 -24.15 -31.33 12.29
N SER A 42 -25.26 -31.52 13.00
CA SER A 42 -25.82 -30.62 14.00
C SER A 42 -25.23 -30.93 15.38
N GLY A 43 -25.03 -29.89 16.19
CA GLY A 43 -24.79 -29.97 17.64
C GLY A 43 -24.78 -28.55 18.22
N THR A 44 -25.92 -28.05 18.69
CA THR A 44 -26.36 -28.01 20.11
C THR A 44 -25.78 -26.83 20.87
N ALA A 45 -26.71 -25.96 21.29
CA ALA A 45 -26.51 -24.81 22.16
C ALA A 45 -25.92 -25.19 23.52
N THR A 46 -25.13 -24.28 24.10
CA THR A 46 -24.97 -24.21 25.56
C THR A 46 -25.09 -22.75 25.97
N ASP A 47 -26.12 -22.54 26.78
CA ASP A 47 -26.45 -21.32 27.50
C ASP A 47 -25.45 -21.15 28.65
N GLY A 48 -25.01 -19.91 28.88
CA GLY A 48 -23.94 -19.58 29.80
C GLY A 48 -23.98 -18.11 30.18
N THR A 49 -25.03 -17.72 30.89
CA THR A 49 -25.12 -16.44 31.59
C THR A 49 -24.07 -16.38 32.70
N ALA A 50 -23.13 -15.46 32.60
CA ALA A 50 -22.29 -15.01 33.71
C ALA A 50 -22.30 -13.48 33.76
N THR A 51 -23.09 -12.97 34.70
CA THR A 51 -23.07 -11.58 35.16
C THR A 51 -21.75 -11.31 35.86
N GLY A 52 -20.91 -10.46 35.27
CA GLY A 52 -19.68 -9.96 35.87
C GLY A 52 -19.62 -8.45 35.71
N THR A 53 -20.08 -7.72 36.73
CA THR A 53 -19.91 -6.28 36.87
C THR A 53 -18.44 -6.02 37.25
N GLY A 54 -17.64 -5.61 36.28
CA GLY A 54 -16.25 -5.19 36.47
C GLY A 54 -16.01 -3.91 35.70
N THR A 55 -16.11 -2.80 36.40
CA THR A 55 -15.68 -1.48 35.93
C THR A 55 -14.16 -1.43 36.05
N ASP A 56 -13.44 -1.63 34.95
CA ASP A 56 -12.03 -1.26 34.87
C ASP A 56 -11.80 -0.49 33.57
N THR A 57 -11.69 0.82 33.75
CA THR A 57 -11.14 1.77 32.79
C THR A 57 -9.64 1.54 32.77
N ASP A 58 -9.16 0.65 31.90
CA ASP A 58 -7.74 0.59 31.55
C ASP A 58 -7.51 1.42 30.28
N THR A 59 -7.40 2.73 30.50
CA THR A 59 -6.69 3.61 29.58
C THR A 59 -5.20 3.33 29.78
N GLY A 60 -4.70 2.30 29.09
CA GLY A 60 -3.27 1.99 29.00
C GLY A 60 -2.54 3.10 28.25
N THR A 61 -2.29 4.20 28.96
CA THR A 61 -1.40 5.28 28.55
C THR A 61 -0.07 5.00 29.24
N GLY A 62 0.95 4.70 28.46
CA GLY A 62 2.31 4.50 28.96
C GLY A 62 2.89 3.17 28.51
N THR A 63 3.71 3.21 27.47
CA THR A 63 4.88 2.35 27.45
C THR A 63 6.09 3.23 27.67
N ASP A 64 6.62 3.09 28.89
CA ASP A 64 7.84 3.71 29.37
C ASP A 64 8.99 3.48 28.39
N THR A 65 9.62 4.59 28.04
CA THR A 65 10.85 4.76 27.28
C THR A 65 12.07 4.17 27.99
N ASP A 66 12.17 2.84 28.00
CA ASP A 66 13.44 2.10 28.20
C ASP A 66 13.51 0.87 27.25
N GLY A 67 12.63 0.85 26.23
CA GLY A 67 12.27 -0.32 25.44
C GLY A 67 13.27 -0.67 24.33
N THR A 68 13.76 -1.91 24.36
CA THR A 68 14.39 -2.55 23.20
C THR A 68 13.45 -2.44 22.00
N ALA A 69 13.95 -1.97 20.85
CA ALA A 69 13.16 -1.89 19.63
C ALA A 69 12.46 -3.23 19.36
N LEU A 70 11.19 -3.18 18.94
CA LEU A 70 10.45 -4.39 18.57
C LEU A 70 11.23 -5.14 17.46
N PRO A 71 11.25 -6.48 17.47
CA PRO A 71 11.95 -7.25 16.45
C PRO A 71 11.51 -6.84 15.04
N GLY A 72 12.46 -6.40 14.21
CA GLY A 72 12.22 -5.92 12.85
C GLY A 72 11.94 -4.43 12.71
N CYS A 73 11.83 -3.68 13.81
CA CYS A 73 11.63 -2.22 13.86
C CYS A 73 12.92 -1.44 14.21
N GLU A 74 14.07 -2.10 14.28
CA GLU A 74 15.34 -1.52 14.76
C GLU A 74 15.82 -0.32 13.91
N CYS A 75 15.30 -0.22 12.68
CA CYS A 75 15.62 0.83 11.74
C CYS A 75 14.74 2.08 11.87
N VAL A 76 13.63 2.00 12.62
CA VAL A 76 12.70 3.13 12.80
C VAL A 76 13.12 3.95 14.02
N ILE A 77 13.25 5.26 13.83
CA ILE A 77 13.46 6.20 14.93
C ILE A 77 12.09 6.53 15.52
N VAL A 78 11.90 6.23 16.80
CA VAL A 78 10.71 6.61 17.55
C VAL A 78 10.89 8.05 18.02
N GLU A 79 10.09 8.95 17.47
CA GLU A 79 10.14 10.37 17.79
C GLU A 79 9.26 10.65 19.02
N THR A 80 9.80 11.39 20.00
CA THR A 80 9.03 11.80 21.20
C THR A 80 8.58 13.26 21.13
N ASP A 81 9.11 14.03 20.19
CA ASP A 81 8.72 15.42 19.95
C ASP A 81 7.75 15.48 18.76
N HIS A 82 6.46 15.57 19.06
CA HIS A 82 5.37 15.62 18.09
C HIS A 82 5.21 17.01 17.46
N SER A 83 6.30 17.56 16.96
CA SER A 83 6.34 18.85 16.29
C SER A 83 5.76 18.78 14.87
N LEU A 84 5.55 19.95 14.25
CA LEU A 84 5.10 20.09 12.86
C LEU A 84 6.24 19.84 11.85
N THR A 85 7.05 18.82 12.11
CA THR A 85 8.21 18.47 11.29
C THR A 85 8.06 17.06 10.73
N SER A 86 8.67 16.83 9.56
CA SER A 86 8.68 15.49 8.97
C SER A 86 9.39 14.50 9.90
N PRO A 87 8.91 13.24 9.97
CA PRO A 87 9.60 12.22 10.73
C PRO A 87 11.01 11.98 10.18
N SER A 88 11.90 11.54 11.06
CA SER A 88 13.20 11.05 10.64
C SER A 88 13.07 9.86 9.68
N LEU A 89 13.95 9.82 8.69
CA LEU A 89 14.09 8.66 7.81
C LEU A 89 14.69 7.47 8.58
N PRO A 90 14.42 6.23 8.15
CA PRO A 90 14.98 5.07 8.81
C PRO A 90 16.51 5.06 8.74
N LEU A 91 17.14 4.45 9.75
CA LEU A 91 18.60 4.34 9.87
C LEU A 91 19.21 3.29 8.92
N CYS A 92 18.38 2.45 8.33
CA CYS A 92 18.79 1.34 7.48
C CYS A 92 18.24 1.50 6.06
N GLY A 93 18.92 0.82 5.13
CA GLY A 93 18.53 0.75 3.73
C GLY A 93 18.98 1.98 2.95
N ASP A 94 19.72 1.75 1.88
CA ASP A 94 20.05 2.81 0.95
C ASP A 94 18.85 3.12 0.06
N GLN A 95 18.77 4.37 -0.41
CA GLN A 95 17.75 4.77 -1.36
C GLN A 95 17.98 4.06 -2.71
N VAL A 96 17.03 3.22 -3.12
CA VAL A 96 17.14 2.39 -4.34
C VAL A 96 16.77 3.13 -5.62
N CYS A 97 15.87 4.12 -5.53
CA CYS A 97 15.37 4.91 -6.64
C CYS A 97 15.40 6.40 -6.28
N PRO A 98 15.52 7.33 -7.24
CA PRO A 98 15.23 8.75 -6.98
C PRO A 98 13.86 8.94 -6.31
N ILE A 99 13.71 9.99 -5.51
CA ILE A 99 12.43 10.29 -4.85
C ILE A 99 11.39 10.57 -5.93
N VAL A 100 10.25 9.88 -5.87
CA VAL A 100 9.15 10.11 -6.80
C VAL A 100 8.42 11.39 -6.38
N THR A 101 8.55 12.45 -7.18
CA THR A 101 7.89 13.72 -6.90
C THR A 101 6.72 13.94 -7.84
N GLY A 102 5.58 14.38 -7.29
CA GLY A 102 4.39 14.75 -8.06
C GLY A 102 3.78 16.04 -7.53
N SER A 103 3.25 16.87 -8.40
CA SER A 103 2.53 18.08 -7.97
C SER A 103 1.42 18.51 -8.91
N CYS A 104 0.42 19.20 -8.37
CA CYS A 104 -0.62 19.91 -9.13
C CYS A 104 -0.60 21.39 -8.76
N GLU A 105 -0.89 22.28 -9.72
CA GLU A 105 -0.90 23.74 -9.49
C GLU A 105 -2.00 24.12 -8.49
N GLY A 106 -3.26 23.75 -8.80
CA GLY A 106 -4.40 23.80 -7.90
C GLY A 106 -4.67 22.44 -7.27
N TYR A 107 -5.91 21.95 -7.36
CA TYR A 107 -6.31 20.65 -6.82
C TYR A 107 -6.18 19.56 -7.87
N CYS A 108 -5.66 18.39 -7.50
CA CYS A 108 -5.41 17.30 -8.47
C CYS A 108 -6.68 16.63 -9.03
N ASP A 109 -7.87 17.00 -8.58
CA ASP A 109 -9.15 16.61 -9.20
C ASP A 109 -9.54 17.53 -10.38
N VAL A 110 -8.91 18.71 -10.47
CA VAL A 110 -9.13 19.70 -11.53
C VAL A 110 -7.90 19.84 -12.43
N ASP A 111 -6.72 19.92 -11.83
CA ASP A 111 -5.46 20.13 -12.52
C ASP A 111 -4.67 18.82 -12.67
N PRO A 112 -3.98 18.62 -13.81
CA PRO A 112 -3.22 17.40 -14.04
C PRO A 112 -2.05 17.28 -13.08
N LEU A 113 -1.78 16.05 -12.61
CA LEU A 113 -0.55 15.73 -11.90
C LEU A 113 0.63 15.87 -12.85
N VAL A 114 1.65 16.62 -12.40
CA VAL A 114 2.95 16.69 -13.06
C VAL A 114 3.96 15.93 -12.21
N LEU A 115 4.50 14.85 -12.78
CA LEU A 115 5.63 14.13 -12.17
C LEU A 115 6.93 14.87 -12.43
N GLY A 116 7.78 14.99 -11.42
CA GLY A 116 9.14 15.53 -11.61
C GLY A 116 10.03 14.59 -12.42
N SER A 117 9.79 13.27 -12.32
CA SER A 117 10.55 12.22 -13.01
C SER A 117 9.68 10.96 -13.16
N PRO A 118 9.09 10.70 -14.35
CA PRO A 118 8.31 9.48 -14.60
C PRO A 118 9.14 8.19 -14.48
N GLU A 119 10.44 8.24 -14.76
CA GLU A 119 11.35 7.12 -14.58
C GLU A 119 11.59 6.77 -13.11
N ALA A 120 11.53 7.74 -12.18
CA ALA A 120 11.59 7.48 -10.75
C ALA A 120 10.39 6.64 -10.28
N LEU A 121 9.18 6.95 -10.78
CA LEU A 121 7.97 6.18 -10.49
C LEU A 121 8.09 4.74 -11.00
N THR A 122 8.58 4.57 -12.23
CA THR A 122 8.80 3.22 -12.81
C THR A 122 9.83 2.42 -12.00
N CYS A 123 10.92 3.06 -11.58
CA CYS A 123 11.93 2.44 -10.71
C CYS A 123 11.31 2.00 -9.37
N ALA A 124 10.59 2.89 -8.70
CA ALA A 124 9.97 2.63 -7.39
C ALA A 124 9.01 1.43 -7.43
N LEU A 125 8.10 1.40 -8.41
CA LEU A 125 7.15 0.30 -8.58
C LEU A 125 7.85 -1.01 -8.93
N THR A 126 8.91 -0.96 -9.73
CA THR A 126 9.74 -2.14 -10.05
C THR A 126 10.45 -2.67 -8.79
N ALA A 127 11.02 -1.78 -7.97
CA ALA A 127 11.66 -2.17 -6.72
C ALA A 127 10.68 -2.84 -5.75
N LEU A 128 9.44 -2.33 -5.65
CA LEU A 128 8.37 -2.94 -4.85
C LEU A 128 7.97 -4.32 -5.39
N ARG A 129 7.78 -4.44 -6.70
CA ARG A 129 7.46 -5.72 -7.35
C ARG A 129 8.53 -6.78 -7.09
N ASP A 130 9.79 -6.41 -7.30
CA ASP A 130 10.94 -7.31 -7.23
C ASP A 130 11.42 -7.51 -5.78
N ARG A 131 10.79 -6.81 -4.81
CA ARG A 131 11.16 -6.77 -3.39
C ARG A 131 12.63 -6.44 -3.19
N THR A 132 13.14 -5.50 -3.99
CA THR A 132 14.54 -5.07 -3.94
C THR A 132 14.82 -4.40 -2.60
N PRO A 133 15.71 -4.94 -1.75
CA PRO A 133 16.00 -4.35 -0.44
C PRO A 133 16.50 -2.91 -0.57
N GLY A 134 15.97 -2.01 0.25
CA GLY A 134 16.29 -0.59 0.24
C GLY A 134 15.08 0.31 0.45
N LEU A 135 15.30 1.62 0.30
CA LEU A 135 14.32 2.66 0.60
C LEU A 135 13.71 3.25 -0.68
N VAL A 136 12.40 3.10 -0.82
CA VAL A 136 11.56 3.78 -1.83
C VAL A 136 10.88 4.97 -1.18
N ARG A 137 10.85 6.13 -1.85
CA ARG A 137 10.30 7.38 -1.29
C ARG A 137 9.45 8.13 -2.31
N TRP A 138 8.42 8.81 -1.81
CA TRP A 138 7.62 9.75 -2.59
C TRP A 138 7.44 11.07 -1.87
N SER A 139 7.09 12.10 -2.64
CA SER A 139 6.61 13.37 -2.13
C SER A 139 5.62 13.98 -3.13
N TRP A 140 4.49 14.43 -2.63
CA TRP A 140 3.39 15.00 -3.37
C TRP A 140 2.97 16.32 -2.75
N SER A 141 2.58 17.27 -3.60
CA SER A 141 2.01 18.55 -3.16
C SER A 141 0.94 19.05 -4.12
N GLN A 142 -0.05 19.77 -3.59
CA GLN A 142 -1.05 20.46 -4.40
C GLN A 142 -1.43 21.81 -3.78
N ASN A 143 -2.11 22.66 -4.56
CA ASN A 143 -2.61 23.97 -4.13
C ASN A 143 -1.51 24.83 -3.48
N GLY A 144 -0.35 24.90 -4.13
CA GLY A 144 0.82 25.61 -3.62
C GLY A 144 1.46 25.00 -2.37
N GLY A 145 1.22 23.72 -2.08
CA GLY A 145 1.79 23.01 -0.93
C GLY A 145 0.95 23.08 0.34
N GLN A 146 -0.28 23.59 0.28
CA GLN A 146 -1.24 23.53 1.39
C GLN A 146 -1.66 22.08 1.72
N PHE A 147 -1.60 21.20 0.73
CA PHE A 147 -1.76 19.76 0.94
C PHE A 147 -0.49 19.09 0.46
N THR A 148 0.11 18.28 1.33
CA THR A 148 1.27 17.47 1.00
C THR A 148 1.05 16.05 1.47
N ASP A 149 1.71 15.13 0.80
CA ASP A 149 1.77 13.73 1.20
C ASP A 149 3.15 13.20 0.80
N SER A 150 3.88 12.68 1.77
CA SER A 150 5.22 12.17 1.60
C SER A 150 5.34 10.89 2.39
N GLY A 151 6.24 10.02 1.98
CA GLY A 151 6.37 8.76 2.66
C GLY A 151 7.56 7.95 2.20
N TYR A 152 7.69 6.80 2.83
CA TYR A 152 8.65 5.80 2.43
C TYR A 152 8.13 4.37 2.61
N ILE A 153 8.74 3.47 1.85
CA ILE A 153 8.70 2.03 2.07
C ILE A 153 10.15 1.55 2.18
N LEU A 154 10.53 1.03 3.35
CA LEU A 154 11.82 0.36 3.57
C LEU A 154 11.63 -1.13 3.38
N ILE A 155 12.18 -1.68 2.30
CA ILE A 155 12.15 -3.11 1.98
C ILE A 155 13.37 -3.76 2.62
N LYS A 156 13.15 -4.76 3.47
CA LYS A 156 14.19 -5.50 4.19
C LYS A 156 14.70 -6.68 3.38
N GLU A 157 15.85 -7.23 3.77
CA GLU A 157 16.44 -8.41 3.12
C GLU A 157 15.58 -9.68 3.24
N ASP A 158 14.76 -9.77 4.29
CA ASP A 158 13.82 -10.87 4.52
C ASP A 158 12.52 -10.75 3.70
N GLY A 159 12.35 -9.67 2.94
CA GLY A 159 11.17 -9.39 2.12
C GLY A 159 10.01 -8.73 2.87
N GLN A 160 10.14 -8.51 4.19
CA GLN A 160 9.22 -7.63 4.92
C GLN A 160 9.49 -6.18 4.54
N ALA A 161 8.53 -5.30 4.83
CA ALA A 161 8.71 -3.88 4.63
C ALA A 161 8.11 -3.05 5.76
N ILE A 162 8.69 -1.85 5.93
CA ILE A 162 8.14 -0.81 6.79
C ILE A 162 7.56 0.29 5.90
N HIS A 163 6.29 0.61 6.09
CA HIS A 163 5.61 1.71 5.41
C HIS A 163 5.32 2.85 6.39
N ARG A 164 5.56 4.09 5.97
CA ARG A 164 5.18 5.29 6.71
C ARG A 164 4.81 6.43 5.77
N GLY A 165 3.68 7.08 6.03
CA GLY A 165 3.23 8.30 5.37
C GLY A 165 3.25 9.50 6.34
N TRP A 166 3.30 10.71 5.79
CA TRP A 166 3.10 11.97 6.50
C TRP A 166 2.77 13.11 5.55
N GLY A 167 2.13 14.15 6.04
CA GLY A 167 1.80 15.29 5.21
C GLY A 167 0.94 16.34 5.87
N PHE A 168 0.75 17.45 5.16
CA PHE A 168 -0.20 18.49 5.54
C PHE A 168 -1.54 18.26 4.85
N ALA A 169 -2.61 18.44 5.61
CA ALA A 169 -3.95 18.67 5.09
C ALA A 169 -4.41 20.05 5.60
N ASP A 170 -4.16 21.07 4.79
CA ASP A 170 -4.35 22.48 5.17
C ASP A 170 -3.49 22.85 6.40
N LEU A 171 -4.11 23.12 7.56
CA LEU A 171 -3.41 23.52 8.78
C LEU A 171 -3.00 22.35 9.69
N SER A 172 -3.44 21.13 9.38
CA SER A 172 -3.17 19.93 10.16
C SER A 172 -2.03 19.12 9.53
N PHE A 173 -1.03 18.80 10.33
CA PHE A 173 0.05 17.91 9.95
C PHE A 173 -0.17 16.55 10.59
N ASN A 174 -0.11 15.49 9.79
CA ASN A 174 -0.25 14.13 10.28
C ASN A 174 0.95 13.31 9.85
N VAL A 175 1.41 12.47 10.77
CA VAL A 175 2.40 11.43 10.54
C VAL A 175 1.73 10.12 10.90
N ASP A 176 1.59 9.25 9.91
CA ASP A 176 1.01 7.94 10.12
C ASP A 176 1.97 7.06 10.94
N ALA A 177 1.40 6.02 11.55
CA ALA A 177 2.17 4.96 12.18
C ALA A 177 3.14 4.32 11.18
N ALA A 178 4.38 4.09 11.62
CA ALA A 178 5.33 3.26 10.88
C ALA A 178 4.96 1.78 11.11
N ARG A 179 4.48 1.10 10.06
CA ARG A 179 3.98 -0.28 10.17
C ARG A 179 4.95 -1.25 9.53
N LEU A 180 5.24 -2.35 10.23
CA LEU A 180 6.00 -3.48 9.69
C LEU A 180 5.02 -4.57 9.23
N GLY A 181 5.22 -5.08 8.02
CA GLY A 181 4.42 -6.16 7.48
C GLY A 181 4.96 -6.71 6.16
N ASP A 182 4.17 -7.54 5.51
CA ASP A 182 4.49 -8.05 4.17
C ASP A 182 4.03 -7.05 3.10
N LEU A 183 4.85 -6.87 2.05
CA LEU A 183 4.39 -6.15 0.85
C LEU A 183 3.27 -6.92 0.16
N ALA A 184 2.42 -6.17 -0.54
CA ALA A 184 1.45 -6.74 -1.46
C ALA A 184 2.14 -7.70 -2.48
N PRO A 185 1.40 -8.68 -3.03
CA PRO A 185 1.96 -9.57 -4.05
C PRO A 185 2.49 -8.80 -5.27
N ALA A 186 3.56 -9.32 -5.89
CA ALA A 186 4.20 -8.72 -7.07
C ALA A 186 3.20 -8.36 -8.20
N ALA A 187 2.17 -9.19 -8.40
CA ALA A 187 1.12 -8.97 -9.39
C ALA A 187 0.36 -7.64 -9.21
N ASN A 188 0.25 -7.13 -7.99
CA ASN A 188 -0.37 -5.82 -7.74
C ASN A 188 0.50 -4.71 -8.33
N TYR A 189 1.82 -4.78 -8.14
CA TYR A 189 2.76 -3.79 -8.69
C TYR A 189 2.92 -3.92 -10.21
N ASP A 190 2.85 -5.13 -10.76
CA ASP A 190 2.77 -5.32 -12.22
C ASP A 190 1.52 -4.66 -12.82
N ALA A 191 0.37 -4.78 -12.15
CA ALA A 191 -0.84 -4.09 -12.57
C ALA A 191 -0.63 -2.57 -12.57
N CYS A 192 0.03 -2.03 -11.56
CA CYS A 192 0.32 -0.60 -11.47
C CYS A 192 1.32 -0.11 -12.51
N LEU A 193 2.34 -0.91 -12.83
CA LEU A 193 3.25 -0.62 -13.94
C LEU A 193 2.52 -0.59 -15.30
N GLY A 194 1.43 -1.36 -15.44
CA GLY A 194 0.58 -1.38 -16.63
C GLY A 194 -0.40 -0.20 -16.75
N ILE A 195 -0.57 0.63 -15.71
CA ILE A 195 -1.43 1.80 -15.75
C ILE A 195 -0.80 2.87 -16.65
N ALA A 196 -1.57 3.33 -17.65
CA ALA A 196 -1.11 4.31 -18.62
C ALA A 196 -1.14 5.75 -18.10
N ASP A 197 -2.06 6.04 -17.17
CA ASP A 197 -2.18 7.35 -16.55
C ASP A 197 -1.19 7.53 -15.39
N ASP A 198 -0.39 8.60 -15.45
CA ASP A 198 0.67 8.85 -14.46
C ASP A 198 0.11 9.14 -13.07
N ALA A 199 -1.06 9.78 -12.97
CA ALA A 199 -1.67 10.12 -11.69
C ALA A 199 -2.21 8.86 -11.00
N GLU A 200 -2.92 8.01 -11.74
CA GLU A 200 -3.41 6.73 -11.23
C GLU A 200 -2.25 5.80 -10.84
N ARG A 201 -1.18 5.78 -11.65
CA ARG A 201 0.03 4.99 -11.34
C ARG A 201 0.77 5.50 -10.10
N PHE A 202 0.88 6.82 -9.95
CA PHE A 202 1.49 7.44 -8.77
C PHE A 202 0.65 7.20 -7.51
N ASN A 203 -0.68 7.25 -7.61
CA ASN A 203 -1.55 6.90 -6.49
C ASN A 203 -1.40 5.43 -6.10
N CYS A 204 -1.22 4.50 -7.05
CA CYS A 204 -0.92 3.12 -6.68
C CYS A 204 0.37 2.98 -5.85
N LEU A 205 1.43 3.73 -6.16
CA LEU A 205 2.64 3.76 -5.34
C LEU A 205 2.32 4.24 -3.92
N ARG A 206 1.53 5.31 -3.77
CA ARG A 206 1.18 5.91 -2.47
C ARG A 206 0.27 5.03 -1.64
N ASP A 207 -0.66 4.33 -2.28
CA ASP A 207 -1.62 3.41 -1.64
C ASP A 207 -0.98 2.05 -1.30
N SER A 208 0.32 1.87 -1.59
CA SER A 208 1.06 0.65 -1.29
C SER A 208 1.19 0.46 0.22
N SER A 209 0.33 -0.37 0.78
CA SER A 209 0.37 -0.75 2.19
C SER A 209 1.17 -2.03 2.42
N VAL A 210 1.57 -2.22 3.67
CA VAL A 210 2.07 -3.50 4.17
C VAL A 210 0.95 -4.21 4.93
N SER A 211 0.81 -5.52 4.77
CA SER A 211 -0.09 -6.32 5.58
C SER A 211 0.61 -6.69 6.88
N GLY A 212 0.20 -6.08 7.98
CA GLY A 212 0.75 -6.34 9.30
C GLY A 212 0.18 -5.38 10.34
N ASP A 213 -0.01 -5.89 11.56
CA ASP A 213 -0.51 -5.11 12.68
C ASP A 213 0.61 -4.59 13.59
N MET A 214 1.89 -4.89 13.27
CA MET A 214 3.01 -4.44 14.07
C MET A 214 3.31 -2.97 13.78
N ILE A 215 3.20 -2.15 14.82
CA ILE A 215 3.49 -0.73 14.80
C ILE A 215 4.88 -0.52 15.40
N CYS A 216 5.80 0.03 14.60
CA CYS A 216 7.16 0.39 15.02
C CYS A 216 7.22 1.78 15.67
N ASP A 217 6.33 2.67 15.25
CA ASP A 217 6.13 4.02 15.79
C ASP A 217 4.66 4.39 15.53
N GLU A 218 3.95 4.88 16.55
CA GLU A 218 2.51 5.18 16.48
C GLU A 218 2.20 6.38 15.58
N GLY A 219 3.19 7.21 15.28
CA GLY A 219 2.98 8.46 14.58
C GLY A 219 2.38 9.54 15.48
N TRP A 220 2.05 10.69 14.89
CA TRP A 220 1.51 11.83 15.62
C TRP A 220 0.76 12.79 14.71
N SER A 221 -0.05 13.64 15.32
CA SER A 221 -0.71 14.77 14.67
C SER A 221 -0.28 16.07 15.34
N GLY A 222 -0.08 17.11 14.55
CA GLY A 222 0.13 18.47 15.05
C GLY A 222 -0.77 19.45 14.32
N ASP A 223 -1.34 20.40 15.06
CA ASP A 223 -2.13 21.50 14.51
C ASP A 223 -1.40 22.83 14.70
N ASN A 224 -1.48 23.72 13.71
CA ASN A 224 -0.87 25.05 13.77
C ASN A 224 -1.52 26.03 14.78
N GLY A 225 -2.60 25.62 15.46
CA GLY A 225 -3.15 26.33 16.64
C GLY A 225 -3.61 27.76 16.41
N ILE A 226 -3.95 28.14 15.16
CA ILE A 226 -4.51 29.47 14.83
C ILE A 226 -6.01 29.50 15.15
#